data_AF-A0A952RTZ4-F1
#
_entry.id   AF-A0A952RTZ4-F1
#
_cell.length_a   1.000
_cell.length_b   1.000
_cell.length_c   1.000
_cell.angle_alpha   90.00
_cell.angle_beta   90.00
_cell.angle_gamma   90.00
#
_symmetry.space_group_name_H-M   'P 1'
#
loop_
_entity.id
_entity.type
_entity.pdbx_description
1 polymer ?
#
loop_
_entity_poly.entity_id
_entity_poly.type
_entity_poly.pdbx_seq_one_letter_code
_entity_poly.pdbx_strand_id
1 'polypeptide(L)'
;MNVATPLPSYRFNSLVVEGDKPLGLENVLKEEGCAIRRATSRAGAIEAIAGSDLIVISAAALSEDDVVELVGKGVMGGSVLVVGGSADLGLKVARLGASIVGANTELAAIQVKQMLSILDLKRKVARKDTSSLSSLAASPNSGVVQRRSAPLPKEATPDALEALIEAAEALVPMHKFQRVYVDYALRRFGGNKVHTAAALGIDRRTIQRWARARAEQRPVAATTTTTASS
;
A
#
# COMPACT_ATOMS: atom_id res chain seq x y z
N MET A 1 45.79 -12.59 10.44
CA MET A 1 44.36 -12.47 10.77
C MET A 1 43.59 -12.32 9.47
N ASN A 2 42.86 -13.35 9.04
CA ASN A 2 42.00 -13.27 7.86
C ASN A 2 40.73 -12.53 8.25
N VAL A 3 40.65 -11.25 7.88
CA VAL A 3 39.41 -10.48 7.98
C VAL A 3 38.50 -11.00 6.87
N ALA A 4 37.57 -11.90 7.22
CA ALA A 4 36.49 -12.28 6.34
C ALA A 4 35.67 -11.02 6.03
N THR A 5 35.81 -10.51 4.82
CA THR A 5 34.94 -9.46 4.28
C THR A 5 33.50 -9.96 4.40
N PRO A 6 32.59 -9.23 5.07
CA PRO A 6 31.20 -9.64 5.12
C PRO A 6 30.68 -9.73 3.69
N LEU A 7 30.21 -10.92 3.29
CA LEU A 7 29.52 -11.11 2.02
C LEU A 7 28.38 -10.08 1.98
N PRO A 8 28.26 -9.27 0.91
CA PRO A 8 27.13 -8.36 0.78
C PRO A 8 25.87 -9.21 0.78
N SER A 9 25.07 -9.13 1.83
CA SER A 9 23.73 -9.71 1.85
C SER A 9 22.96 -9.02 0.73
N TYR A 10 22.82 -9.69 -0.40
CA TYR A 10 22.14 -9.13 -1.56
C TYR A 10 20.72 -8.75 -1.16
N ARG A 11 20.33 -7.52 -1.49
CA ARG A 11 19.05 -6.96 -1.12
C ARG A 11 17.95 -7.41 -2.07
N PHE A 12 18.28 -7.59 -3.35
CA PHE A 12 17.34 -7.99 -4.40
C PHE A 12 17.95 -9.12 -5.22
N ASN A 13 17.10 -9.98 -5.78
CA ASN A 13 17.51 -10.97 -6.77
C ASN A 13 17.13 -10.44 -8.16
N SER A 14 18.13 -10.18 -9.01
CA SER A 14 17.91 -9.82 -10.40
C SER A 14 18.21 -10.99 -11.34
N LEU A 15 17.32 -11.23 -12.30
CA LEU A 15 17.59 -12.07 -13.45
C LEU A 15 17.91 -11.19 -14.64
N VAL A 16 19.00 -11.46 -15.33
CA VAL A 16 19.41 -10.79 -16.56
C VAL A 16 19.40 -11.82 -17.69
N VAL A 17 18.49 -11.61 -18.65
CA VAL A 17 18.35 -12.44 -19.85
C VAL A 17 19.03 -11.72 -21.00
N GLU A 18 20.20 -12.22 -21.39
CA GLU A 18 21.07 -11.61 -22.38
C GLU A 18 21.52 -12.65 -23.41
N GLY A 19 21.79 -12.20 -24.63
CA GLY A 19 22.35 -13.04 -25.69
C GLY A 19 23.86 -12.98 -25.67
N ASP A 20 24.49 -13.10 -26.84
CA ASP A 20 25.95 -13.07 -26.96
C ASP A 20 26.58 -11.73 -26.54
N LYS A 21 25.82 -10.64 -26.61
CA LYS A 21 26.27 -9.30 -26.23
C LYS A 21 25.66 -8.88 -24.88
N PRO A 22 26.49 -8.54 -23.87
CA PRO A 22 25.98 -8.08 -22.59
C PRO A 22 25.40 -6.66 -22.68
N LEU A 23 24.38 -6.35 -21.86
CA LEU A 23 23.77 -5.01 -21.80
C LEU A 23 24.64 -4.01 -21.03
N GLY A 24 25.63 -4.48 -20.28
CA GLY A 24 26.52 -3.62 -19.48
C GLY A 24 25.85 -3.05 -18.22
N LEU A 25 24.70 -3.59 -17.80
CA LEU A 25 23.95 -3.16 -16.61
C LEU A 25 24.43 -3.84 -15.31
N GLU A 26 25.40 -4.76 -15.40
CA GLU A 26 25.86 -5.56 -14.26
C GLU A 26 26.44 -4.71 -13.13
N ASN A 27 27.24 -3.68 -13.47
CA ASN A 27 27.86 -2.82 -12.47
C ASN A 27 26.79 -2.04 -11.69
N VAL A 28 25.79 -1.52 -12.39
CA VAL A 28 24.65 -0.80 -11.78
C VAL A 28 23.87 -1.72 -10.85
N LEU A 29 23.58 -2.95 -11.28
CA LEU A 29 22.87 -3.92 -10.45
C LEU A 29 23.67 -4.32 -9.19
N LYS A 30 25.00 -4.46 -9.30
CA LYS A 30 25.88 -4.73 -8.15
C LYS A 30 25.94 -3.56 -7.18
N GLU A 31 26.05 -2.33 -7.68
CA GLU A 31 26.04 -1.11 -6.87
C GLU A 31 24.74 -0.98 -6.06
N GLU A 32 23.61 -1.34 -6.66
CA GLU A 32 22.30 -1.34 -6.00
C GLU A 32 22.08 -2.57 -5.08
N GLY A 33 23.10 -3.42 -4.93
CA GLY A 33 23.09 -4.58 -4.04
C GLY A 33 22.25 -5.76 -4.54
N CYS A 34 22.12 -5.94 -5.86
CA CYS A 34 21.41 -7.07 -6.45
C CYS A 34 22.31 -8.31 -6.60
N ALA A 35 21.78 -9.49 -6.27
CA ALA A 35 22.32 -10.77 -6.70
C ALA A 35 21.95 -10.98 -8.16
N ILE A 36 22.94 -11.08 -9.03
CA ILE A 36 22.71 -11.21 -10.47
C ILE A 36 22.72 -12.69 -10.85
N ARG A 37 21.63 -13.16 -11.45
CA ARG A 37 21.56 -14.43 -12.18
C ARG A 37 21.48 -14.16 -13.66
N ARG A 38 22.14 -14.98 -14.47
CA ARG A 38 22.13 -14.83 -15.94
C ARG A 38 21.45 -16.01 -16.59
N ALA A 39 20.68 -15.73 -17.63
CA ALA A 39 20.14 -16.73 -18.52
C ALA A 39 20.39 -16.31 -19.97
N THR A 40 20.90 -17.23 -20.78
CA THR A 40 21.16 -17.01 -22.21
C THR A 40 20.16 -17.71 -23.12
N SER A 41 19.25 -18.50 -22.53
CA SER A 41 18.22 -19.25 -23.24
C SER A 41 16.86 -19.06 -22.58
N ARG A 42 15.79 -19.20 -23.38
CA ARG A 42 14.41 -19.16 -22.89
C ARG A 42 14.16 -20.18 -21.77
N ALA A 43 14.65 -21.41 -21.92
CA ALA A 43 14.45 -22.46 -20.91
C ALA A 43 15.10 -22.09 -19.57
N GLY A 44 16.36 -21.63 -19.60
CA GLY A 44 17.06 -21.18 -18.39
C GLY A 44 16.41 -19.94 -17.77
N ALA A 45 15.87 -19.03 -18.59
CA ALA A 45 15.15 -17.87 -18.09
C ALA A 45 13.87 -18.28 -17.34
N ILE A 46 13.09 -19.23 -17.86
CA ILE A 46 11.85 -19.69 -17.20
C ILE A 46 12.11 -20.27 -15.80
N GLU A 47 13.12 -21.13 -15.67
CA GLU A 47 13.51 -21.70 -14.37
C GLU A 47 14.02 -20.60 -13.41
N ALA A 48 14.77 -19.65 -13.94
CA ALA A 48 15.34 -18.55 -13.18
C ALA A 48 14.39 -17.36 -12.99
N ILE A 49 13.13 -17.41 -13.43
CA ILE A 49 12.13 -16.39 -13.07
C ILE A 49 11.71 -16.59 -11.61
N ALA A 50 11.66 -17.83 -11.14
CA ALA A 50 11.30 -18.14 -9.76
C ALA A 50 12.32 -17.56 -8.77
N GLY A 51 11.84 -16.72 -7.86
CA GLY A 51 12.66 -16.09 -6.82
C GLY A 51 13.42 -14.82 -7.27
N SER A 52 13.13 -14.29 -8.45
CA SER A 52 13.68 -13.01 -8.92
C SER A 52 12.72 -11.85 -8.68
N ASP A 53 13.23 -10.76 -8.12
CA ASP A 53 12.47 -9.53 -7.85
C ASP A 53 12.40 -8.61 -9.08
N LEU A 54 13.51 -8.56 -9.83
CA LEU A 54 13.67 -7.77 -11.04
C LEU A 54 14.17 -8.66 -12.17
N ILE A 55 13.51 -8.64 -13.31
CA ILE A 55 13.90 -9.41 -14.50
C ILE A 55 14.20 -8.42 -15.61
N VAL A 56 15.44 -8.41 -16.11
CA VAL A 56 15.90 -7.57 -17.22
C VAL A 56 16.06 -8.45 -18.44
N ILE A 57 15.38 -8.14 -19.53
CA ILE A 57 15.41 -8.93 -20.78
C ILE A 57 15.95 -8.06 -21.90
N SER A 58 17.03 -8.51 -22.54
CA SER A 58 17.48 -7.94 -23.80
C SER A 58 16.54 -8.39 -24.91
N ALA A 59 15.84 -7.45 -25.55
CA ALA A 59 14.97 -7.77 -26.69
C ALA A 59 15.75 -8.31 -27.90
N ALA A 60 17.06 -8.07 -27.97
CA ALA A 60 17.92 -8.59 -29.03
C ALA A 60 18.37 -10.04 -28.80
N ALA A 61 18.16 -10.59 -27.60
CA ALA A 61 18.64 -11.92 -27.23
C ALA A 61 17.69 -13.06 -27.65
N LEU A 62 16.40 -12.75 -27.84
CA LEU A 62 15.34 -13.73 -28.04
C LEU A 62 14.36 -13.24 -29.11
N SER A 63 13.54 -14.14 -29.63
CA SER A 63 12.45 -13.77 -30.54
C SER A 63 11.40 -12.92 -29.81
N GLU A 64 10.64 -12.10 -30.55
CA GLU A 64 9.60 -11.26 -29.94
C GLU A 64 8.57 -12.09 -29.16
N ASP A 65 8.16 -13.24 -29.70
CA ASP A 65 7.18 -14.13 -29.07
C ASP A 65 7.72 -14.75 -27.77
N ASP A 66 9.00 -15.12 -27.75
CA ASP A 66 9.66 -15.62 -26.54
C ASP A 66 9.74 -14.54 -25.46
N VAL A 67 10.04 -13.29 -25.83
CA VAL A 67 10.07 -12.16 -24.89
C VAL A 67 8.70 -11.92 -24.29
N VAL A 68 7.63 -11.93 -25.10
CA VAL A 68 6.26 -11.75 -24.61
C VAL A 68 5.86 -12.88 -23.63
N GLU A 69 6.23 -14.12 -23.93
CA GLU A 69 5.95 -15.24 -23.02
C GLU A 69 6.72 -15.13 -21.70
N LEU A 70 8.01 -14.78 -21.76
CA LEU A 70 8.84 -14.56 -20.56
C LEU A 70 8.32 -13.41 -19.72
N VAL A 71 7.86 -12.33 -20.35
CA VAL A 71 7.21 -11.21 -19.67
C VAL A 71 5.92 -11.67 -18.99
N GLY A 72 5.06 -12.40 -19.69
CA GLY A 72 3.81 -12.92 -19.13
C GLY A 72 4.03 -13.77 -17.87
N LYS A 73 5.07 -14.62 -17.88
CA LYS A 73 5.45 -15.42 -16.70
C LYS A 73 6.15 -14.59 -15.61
N GLY A 74 7.00 -13.65 -16.01
CA GLY A 74 7.82 -12.84 -15.11
C GLY A 74 7.03 -11.82 -14.29
N VAL A 75 6.00 -11.19 -14.88
CA VAL A 75 5.17 -10.18 -14.21
C VAL A 75 4.39 -10.76 -13.02
N MET A 76 4.12 -12.08 -13.02
CA MET A 76 3.48 -12.74 -11.89
C MET A 76 4.37 -12.85 -10.65
N GLY A 77 5.69 -12.92 -10.84
CA GLY A 77 6.67 -13.11 -9.76
C GLY A 77 7.42 -11.85 -9.35
N GLY A 78 7.60 -10.89 -10.27
CA GLY A 78 8.44 -9.72 -10.05
C GLY A 78 8.22 -8.61 -11.06
N SER A 79 9.09 -7.61 -11.03
CA SER A 79 9.03 -6.49 -11.99
C SER A 79 9.88 -6.81 -13.20
N VAL A 80 9.35 -6.63 -14.41
CA VAL A 80 10.06 -6.96 -15.66
C VAL A 80 10.41 -5.69 -16.42
N LEU A 81 11.66 -5.62 -16.88
CA LEU A 81 12.22 -4.56 -17.70
C LEU A 81 12.72 -5.17 -19.01
N VAL A 82 12.19 -4.72 -20.14
CA VAL A 82 12.69 -5.08 -21.47
C VAL A 82 13.55 -3.94 -22.01
N VAL A 83 14.75 -4.27 -22.49
CA VAL A 83 15.71 -3.31 -23.04
C VAL A 83 15.83 -3.51 -24.55
N GLY A 84 15.54 -2.45 -25.31
CA GLY A 84 15.47 -2.47 -26.76
C GLY A 84 14.15 -3.02 -27.30
N GLY A 85 14.13 -3.32 -28.60
CA GLY A 85 12.97 -3.89 -29.29
C GLY A 85 12.24 -2.89 -30.20
N SER A 86 11.26 -3.42 -30.95
CA SER A 86 10.37 -2.64 -31.81
C SER A 86 9.29 -1.93 -31.00
N ALA A 87 8.65 -0.91 -31.59
CA ALA A 87 7.52 -0.22 -30.97
C ALA A 87 6.34 -1.18 -30.70
N ASP A 88 6.12 -2.13 -31.61
CA ASP A 88 5.08 -3.15 -31.49
C ASP A 88 5.32 -4.10 -30.33
N LEU A 89 6.57 -4.54 -30.14
CA LEU A 89 6.97 -5.31 -28.96
C LEU A 89 6.75 -4.49 -27.68
N GLY A 90 7.07 -3.20 -27.69
CA GLY A 90 6.79 -2.30 -26.57
C GLY A 90 5.33 -2.25 -26.17
N LEU A 91 4.42 -2.16 -27.14
CA LEU A 91 2.98 -2.20 -26.89
C LEU A 91 2.52 -3.55 -26.29
N LYS A 92 3.02 -4.68 -26.83
CA LYS A 92 2.68 -6.02 -26.31
C LYS A 92 3.16 -6.21 -24.87
N VAL A 93 4.42 -5.85 -24.59
CA VAL A 93 5.06 -5.97 -23.28
C VAL A 93 4.42 -5.03 -22.26
N ALA A 94 4.13 -3.80 -22.64
CA ALA A 94 3.47 -2.83 -21.76
C ALA A 94 2.04 -3.26 -21.39
N ARG A 95 1.29 -3.87 -22.30
CA ARG A 95 -0.04 -4.45 -22.00
C ARG A 95 0.01 -5.54 -20.94
N LEU A 96 1.10 -6.29 -20.89
CA LEU A 96 1.33 -7.31 -19.87
C LEU A 96 1.83 -6.74 -18.53
N GLY A 97 2.05 -5.42 -18.45
CA GLY A 97 2.46 -4.74 -17.22
C GLY A 97 3.97 -4.66 -17.00
N ALA A 98 4.78 -4.96 -18.03
CA ALA A 98 6.23 -4.79 -17.99
C ALA A 98 6.67 -3.40 -18.47
N SER A 99 7.83 -2.96 -17.99
CA SER A 99 8.46 -1.71 -18.42
C SER A 99 9.32 -1.97 -19.64
N ILE A 100 9.29 -1.08 -20.63
CA ILE A 100 10.22 -1.12 -21.77
C ILE A 100 11.07 0.14 -21.81
N VAL A 101 12.34 -0.01 -22.15
CA VAL A 101 13.29 1.08 -22.40
C VAL A 101 13.95 0.84 -23.74
N GLY A 102 14.27 1.90 -24.48
CA GLY A 102 15.03 1.79 -25.72
C GLY A 102 16.41 1.16 -25.52
N ALA A 103 17.14 0.92 -26.60
CA ALA A 103 18.46 0.26 -26.57
C ALA A 103 19.60 1.10 -25.90
N ASN A 104 19.27 2.18 -25.20
CA ASN A 104 20.23 3.02 -24.50
C ASN A 104 20.45 2.50 -23.07
N THR A 105 21.69 2.13 -22.78
CA THR A 105 22.11 1.54 -21.49
C THR A 105 22.01 2.52 -20.33
N GLU A 106 22.20 3.82 -20.54
CA GLU A 106 22.05 4.85 -19.49
C GLU A 106 20.59 5.01 -19.07
N LEU A 107 19.68 5.03 -20.04
CA LEU A 107 18.25 5.06 -19.76
C LEU A 107 17.79 3.78 -19.06
N ALA A 108 18.31 2.63 -19.48
CA ALA A 108 18.03 1.36 -18.81
C ALA A 108 18.56 1.36 -17.37
N ALA A 109 19.74 1.91 -17.11
CA ALA A 109 20.30 2.05 -15.77
C ALA A 109 19.43 2.95 -14.87
N ILE A 110 18.97 4.09 -15.38
CA ILE A 110 18.05 4.98 -14.64
C ILE A 110 16.75 4.26 -14.31
N GLN A 111 16.17 3.53 -15.29
CA GLN A 111 14.94 2.77 -15.08
C GLN A 111 15.12 1.67 -14.03
N VAL A 112 16.25 0.95 -14.05
CA VAL A 112 16.60 -0.05 -13.04
C VAL A 112 16.59 0.56 -11.64
N LYS A 113 17.26 1.71 -11.44
CA LYS A 113 17.28 2.41 -10.13
C LYS A 113 15.89 2.80 -9.65
N GLN A 114 15.05 3.31 -10.56
CA GLN A 114 13.67 3.65 -10.24
C GLN A 114 12.85 2.42 -9.83
N MET A 115 12.95 1.32 -10.57
CA MET A 115 12.22 0.09 -10.29
C MET A 115 12.67 -0.55 -8.97
N LEU A 116 13.96 -0.57 -8.68
CA LEU A 116 14.49 -1.07 -7.40
C LEU A 116 14.01 -0.21 -6.22
N SER A 117 13.96 1.12 -6.39
CA SER A 117 13.39 2.03 -5.38
C SER A 117 11.92 1.72 -5.10
N ILE A 118 11.13 1.43 -6.13
CA ILE A 118 9.72 1.04 -6.00
C ILE A 118 9.59 -0.32 -5.31
N LEU A 119 10.43 -1.30 -5.65
CA LEU A 119 10.46 -2.62 -5.01
C LEU A 119 10.80 -2.52 -3.52
N ASP A 120 11.78 -1.68 -3.17
CA ASP A 120 12.11 -1.41 -1.77
C ASP A 120 10.92 -0.81 -1.02
N LEU A 121 10.23 0.15 -1.64
CA LEU A 121 9.06 0.78 -1.06
C LEU A 121 7.93 -0.23 -0.88
N LYS A 122 7.65 -1.08 -1.88
CA LYS A 122 6.66 -2.17 -1.78
C LYS A 122 6.96 -3.10 -0.61
N ARG A 123 8.22 -3.51 -0.44
CA ARG A 123 8.63 -4.34 0.71
C ARG A 123 8.52 -3.62 2.04
N LYS A 124 8.88 -2.33 2.10
CA LYS A 124 8.73 -1.52 3.31
C LYS A 124 7.26 -1.36 3.70
N VAL A 125 6.36 -1.16 2.74
CA VAL A 125 4.91 -1.11 2.97
C VAL A 125 4.41 -2.47 3.47
N ALA A 126 4.75 -3.57 2.79
CA ALA A 126 4.36 -4.92 3.22
C ALA A 126 4.89 -5.27 4.64
N ARG A 127 6.10 -4.83 4.98
CA ARG A 127 6.66 -4.97 6.35
C ARG A 127 5.97 -4.06 7.36
N LYS A 128 5.49 -2.89 6.93
CA LYS A 128 4.71 -1.99 7.79
C LYS A 128 3.36 -2.63 8.13
N ASP A 129 2.76 -3.33 7.17
CA ASP A 129 1.50 -4.08 7.34
C ASP A 129 1.65 -5.34 8.21
N THR A 130 2.84 -5.94 8.30
CA THR A 130 3.11 -7.03 9.27
C THR A 130 3.59 -6.51 10.63
N SER A 131 4.26 -5.35 10.66
CA SER A 131 4.65 -4.70 11.91
C SER A 131 3.47 -4.08 12.67
N SER A 132 2.35 -3.81 12.00
CA SER A 132 1.12 -3.30 12.63
C SER A 132 0.43 -4.32 13.55
N LEU A 133 0.79 -5.61 13.46
CA LEU A 133 0.42 -6.64 14.44
C LEU A 133 1.39 -6.73 15.64
N SER A 134 2.63 -6.24 15.49
CA SER A 134 3.65 -6.24 16.56
C SER A 134 3.84 -4.88 17.24
N SER A 135 3.24 -3.81 16.71
CA SER A 135 3.32 -2.46 17.27
C SER A 135 1.99 -2.03 17.92
N LEU A 136 1.53 -2.78 18.92
CA LEU A 136 0.54 -2.29 19.89
C LEU A 136 1.16 -1.34 20.94
N ALA A 137 2.44 -0.99 20.79
CA ALA A 137 3.16 -0.08 21.68
C ALA A 137 3.88 1.03 20.90
N ALA A 138 3.15 1.97 20.32
CA ALA A 138 3.56 3.38 20.21
C ALA A 138 2.47 4.23 19.53
N SER A 139 1.82 5.03 20.36
CA SER A 139 1.09 6.30 20.15
C SER A 139 0.88 6.84 18.71
N PRO A 140 -0.35 7.25 18.34
CA PRO A 140 -0.69 7.79 17.03
C PRO A 140 -0.60 9.32 17.01
N ASN A 141 0.16 9.91 16.08
CA ASN A 141 -0.26 11.18 15.51
C ASN A 141 0.33 11.43 14.11
N SER A 142 -0.53 11.93 13.22
CA SER A 142 -0.23 12.45 11.89
C SER A 142 -0.03 11.43 10.76
N GLY A 143 -1.15 10.96 10.20
CA GLY A 143 -1.22 10.35 8.89
C GLY A 143 -1.86 11.30 7.89
N VAL A 144 -1.04 11.98 7.06
CA VAL A 144 -1.51 12.59 5.81
C VAL A 144 -1.84 11.45 4.86
N VAL A 145 -3.13 11.16 4.70
CA VAL A 145 -3.65 10.23 3.71
C VAL A 145 -3.52 10.89 2.34
N GLN A 146 -2.49 10.54 1.57
CA GLN A 146 -2.44 10.80 0.13
C GLN A 146 -3.53 9.95 -0.53
N ARG A 147 -4.73 10.54 -0.66
CA ARG A 147 -5.81 10.00 -1.48
C ARG A 147 -5.33 9.94 -2.93
N ARG A 148 -4.99 8.73 -3.39
CA ARG A 148 -4.93 8.43 -4.81
C ARG A 148 -6.37 8.48 -5.33
N SER A 149 -6.74 9.54 -6.01
CA SER A 149 -8.03 9.65 -6.71
C SER A 149 -8.06 8.61 -7.83
N ALA A 150 -8.87 7.57 -7.65
CA ALA A 150 -9.35 6.76 -8.76
C ALA A 150 -10.18 7.65 -9.72
N PRO A 151 -10.16 7.39 -11.04
CA PRO A 151 -10.99 8.13 -11.96
C PRO A 151 -12.47 7.89 -11.61
N LEU A 152 -13.20 8.98 -11.37
CA LEU A 152 -14.62 8.95 -11.03
C LEU A 152 -15.43 8.32 -12.18
N PRO A 153 -16.23 7.27 -11.94
CA PRO A 153 -17.22 6.81 -12.91
C PRO A 153 -18.20 7.96 -13.17
N LYS A 154 -18.41 8.31 -14.44
CA LYS A 154 -19.13 9.53 -14.83
C LYS A 154 -20.64 9.48 -14.69
N GLU A 155 -21.24 8.39 -14.26
CA GLU A 155 -22.68 8.34 -13.99
C GLU A 155 -22.91 7.51 -12.72
N ALA A 156 -23.38 8.18 -11.66
CA ALA A 156 -23.98 7.48 -10.53
C ALA A 156 -25.29 6.89 -11.06
N THR A 157 -25.32 5.57 -11.24
CA THR A 157 -26.56 4.84 -11.48
C THR A 157 -27.58 5.25 -10.40
N PRO A 158 -28.84 5.53 -10.75
CA PRO A 158 -29.84 6.02 -9.79
C PRO A 158 -30.01 5.08 -8.58
N ASP A 159 -29.80 3.78 -8.80
CA ASP A 159 -29.78 2.71 -7.79
C ASP A 159 -28.68 2.89 -6.72
N ALA A 160 -27.48 3.36 -7.11
CA ALA A 160 -26.40 3.64 -6.17
C ALA A 160 -26.66 4.89 -5.31
N LEU A 161 -27.46 5.83 -5.83
CA LEU A 161 -27.85 7.04 -5.11
C LEU A 161 -28.94 6.74 -4.08
N GLU A 162 -29.89 5.87 -4.42
CA GLU A 162 -30.93 5.39 -3.50
C GLU A 162 -30.32 4.54 -2.37
N ALA A 163 -29.41 3.61 -2.68
CA ALA A 163 -28.67 2.84 -1.68
C ALA A 163 -27.78 3.72 -0.77
N LEU A 164 -27.23 4.83 -1.29
CA LEU A 164 -26.47 5.79 -0.49
C LEU A 164 -27.38 6.57 0.47
N ILE A 165 -28.58 6.97 0.03
CA ILE A 165 -29.56 7.66 0.87
C ILE A 165 -30.04 6.72 1.98
N GLU A 166 -30.41 5.48 1.65
CA GLU A 166 -30.82 4.47 2.63
C GLU A 166 -29.69 4.20 3.66
N ALA A 167 -28.45 4.05 3.19
CA ALA A 167 -27.30 3.88 4.08
C ALA A 167 -27.05 5.12 4.95
N ALA A 168 -27.24 6.33 4.41
CA ALA A 168 -27.07 7.58 5.15
C ALA A 168 -28.17 7.82 6.19
N GLU A 169 -29.40 7.41 5.90
CA GLU A 169 -30.54 7.45 6.83
C GLU A 169 -30.38 6.44 7.98
N ALA A 170 -29.81 5.27 7.69
CA ALA A 170 -29.46 4.27 8.71
C ALA A 170 -28.23 4.68 9.55
N LEU A 171 -27.36 5.55 9.03
CA LEU A 171 -26.12 5.92 9.67
C LEU A 171 -26.34 6.96 10.78
N VAL A 172 -26.33 6.51 12.04
CA VAL A 172 -26.24 7.43 13.18
C VAL A 172 -24.93 8.21 13.06
N PRO A 173 -24.96 9.56 13.01
CA PRO A 173 -23.75 10.36 12.97
C PRO A 173 -22.83 9.98 14.13
N MET A 174 -21.57 9.66 13.83
CA MET A 174 -20.59 9.12 14.79
C MET A 174 -20.53 9.90 16.11
N HIS A 175 -20.66 11.23 16.06
CA HIS A 175 -20.66 12.08 17.24
C HIS A 175 -21.87 11.85 18.17
N LYS A 176 -23.04 11.43 17.64
CA LYS A 176 -24.20 11.03 18.45
C LYS A 176 -23.95 9.70 19.13
N PHE A 177 -23.39 8.72 18.41
CA PHE A 177 -23.02 7.42 18.98
C PHE A 177 -21.99 7.57 20.12
N GLN A 178 -20.94 8.36 19.90
CA GLN A 178 -19.93 8.66 20.92
C GLN A 178 -20.53 9.26 22.20
N ARG A 179 -21.52 10.16 22.08
CA ARG A 179 -22.21 10.75 23.23
C ARG A 179 -23.04 9.72 24.01
N VAL A 180 -23.78 8.87 23.31
CA VAL A 180 -24.59 7.81 23.93
C VAL A 180 -23.69 6.79 24.61
N TYR A 181 -22.59 6.42 23.96
CA TYR A 181 -21.63 5.45 24.49
C TYR A 181 -20.91 5.97 25.75
N VAL A 182 -20.52 7.24 25.78
CA VAL A 182 -19.92 7.84 26.98
C VAL A 182 -20.92 7.91 28.15
N ASP A 183 -22.21 8.14 27.92
CA ASP A 183 -23.23 8.07 28.97
C ASP A 183 -23.37 6.65 29.53
N TYR A 184 -23.43 5.64 28.65
CA TYR A 184 -23.42 4.24 29.05
C TYR A 184 -22.17 3.89 29.88
N ALA A 185 -20.99 4.27 29.40
CA ALA A 185 -19.74 4.01 30.09
C ALA A 185 -19.68 4.69 31.47
N LEU A 186 -20.10 5.96 31.56
CA LEU A 186 -20.15 6.67 32.84
C LEU A 186 -21.10 5.98 33.83
N ARG A 187 -22.26 5.49 33.39
CA ARG A 187 -23.17 4.72 34.26
C ARG A 187 -22.55 3.40 34.71
N ARG A 188 -21.83 2.72 33.81
CA ARG A 188 -21.16 1.44 34.10
C ARG A 188 -19.99 1.58 35.08
N PHE A 189 -19.28 2.70 35.05
CA PHE A 189 -18.14 2.99 35.93
C PHE A 189 -18.51 3.91 37.12
N GLY A 190 -19.78 3.94 37.52
CA GLY A 190 -20.24 4.64 38.74
C GLY A 190 -20.12 6.18 38.69
N GLY A 191 -20.10 6.78 37.50
CA GLY A 191 -20.01 8.23 37.28
C GLY A 191 -18.59 8.80 37.38
N ASN A 192 -17.57 7.98 37.67
CA ASN A 192 -16.20 8.46 37.80
C ASN A 192 -15.57 8.73 36.43
N LYS A 193 -15.48 10.01 36.06
CA LYS A 193 -14.95 10.47 34.77
C LYS A 193 -13.48 10.13 34.56
N VAL A 194 -12.66 10.06 35.62
CA VAL A 194 -11.23 9.73 35.52
C VAL A 194 -11.07 8.24 35.22
N HIS A 195 -11.80 7.41 35.97
CA HIS A 195 -11.78 5.96 35.77
C HIS A 195 -12.36 5.56 34.41
N THR A 196 -13.46 6.20 34.00
CA THR A 196 -14.08 5.98 32.68
C THR A 196 -13.13 6.40 31.54
N ALA A 197 -12.41 7.52 31.69
CA ALA A 197 -11.41 7.97 30.72
C ALA A 197 -10.28 6.96 30.55
N ALA A 198 -9.75 6.44 31.67
CA ALA A 198 -8.72 5.41 31.66
C ALA A 198 -9.22 4.11 31.00
N ALA A 199 -10.44 3.67 31.33
CA ALA A 199 -11.03 2.46 30.76
C ALA A 199 -11.32 2.56 29.26
N LEU A 200 -11.63 3.77 28.77
CA LEU A 200 -11.89 4.04 27.35
C LEU A 200 -10.63 4.44 26.57
N GLY A 201 -9.49 4.64 27.22
CA GLY A 201 -8.25 5.10 26.58
C GLY A 201 -8.32 6.52 26.00
N ILE A 202 -9.17 7.39 26.56
CA ILE A 202 -9.36 8.78 26.11
C ILE A 202 -9.09 9.77 27.23
N ASP A 203 -8.83 11.04 26.89
CA ASP A 203 -8.68 12.10 27.89
C ASP A 203 -10.01 12.41 28.62
N ARG A 204 -9.93 12.67 29.92
CA ARG A 204 -11.03 13.16 30.77
C ARG A 204 -11.69 14.42 30.19
N ARG A 205 -10.93 15.32 29.56
CA ARG A 205 -11.49 16.53 28.92
C ARG A 205 -12.43 16.17 27.76
N THR A 206 -12.14 15.10 27.03
CA THR A 206 -12.99 14.59 25.93
C THR A 206 -14.32 14.07 26.46
N ILE A 207 -14.31 13.33 27.58
CA ILE A 207 -15.53 12.91 28.28
C ILE A 207 -16.34 14.11 28.75
N GLN A 208 -15.69 15.12 29.33
CA GLN A 208 -16.38 16.34 29.79
C GLN A 208 -17.05 17.10 28.63
N ARG A 209 -16.35 17.24 27.50
CA ARG A 209 -16.88 17.91 26.30
C ARG A 209 -18.11 17.21 25.76
N TRP A 210 -18.07 15.89 25.64
CA TRP A 210 -19.20 15.11 25.10
C TRP A 210 -20.37 14.99 26.07
N ALA A 211 -20.11 14.96 27.39
CA ALA A 211 -21.16 14.97 28.40
C ALA A 211 -21.90 16.32 28.48
N ARG A 212 -21.19 17.46 28.33
CA ARG A 212 -21.77 18.82 28.36
C ARG A 212 -22.68 19.09 27.16
N ALA A 213 -22.25 18.69 25.97
CA ALA A 213 -23.01 18.90 24.74
C ALA A 213 -24.36 18.15 24.71
N ARG A 214 -24.61 17.20 25.63
CA ARG A 214 -25.93 16.60 25.86
C ARG A 214 -26.73 17.29 26.97
N ALA A 215 -26.08 17.84 28.00
CA ALA A 215 -26.77 18.63 29.03
C ALA A 215 -27.47 19.86 28.40
N GLU A 216 -26.86 20.46 27.38
CA GLU A 216 -27.46 21.53 26.57
C GLU A 216 -28.56 21.04 25.60
N GLN A 217 -28.51 19.77 25.17
CA GLN A 217 -29.53 19.15 24.31
C GLN A 217 -30.69 18.50 25.07
N ARG A 218 -30.72 18.58 26.40
CA ARG A 218 -31.85 18.15 27.21
C ARG A 218 -32.70 19.40 27.51
N PRO A 219 -33.65 19.78 26.63
CA PRO A 219 -34.57 20.84 26.98
C PRO A 219 -35.40 20.41 28.19
N VAL A 220 -35.68 21.43 29.01
CA VAL A 220 -36.54 21.45 30.18
C VAL A 220 -37.89 20.79 29.85
N ALA A 221 -38.07 19.55 30.31
CA ALA A 221 -39.36 18.87 30.34
C ALA A 221 -39.64 18.36 31.75
N ALA A 222 -39.58 19.25 32.73
CA ALA A 222 -40.00 18.96 34.11
C ALA A 222 -40.25 20.23 34.93
N THR A 223 -40.93 21.25 34.39
CA THR A 223 -41.53 22.29 35.22
C THR A 223 -42.78 22.89 34.55
N THR A 224 -43.88 22.14 34.54
CA THR A 224 -45.22 22.74 34.46
C THR A 224 -45.98 22.35 35.73
N THR A 225 -46.10 23.36 36.57
CA THR A 225 -47.12 23.57 37.60
C THR A 225 -48.44 22.83 37.35
N THR A 226 -48.92 22.11 38.37
CA THR A 226 -50.35 21.97 38.64
C THR A 226 -50.58 22.25 40.12
N THR A 227 -50.78 23.53 40.42
CA THR A 227 -51.47 24.03 41.62
C THR A 227 -52.97 24.07 41.32
N ALA A 228 -53.74 23.23 42.01
CA ALA A 228 -55.16 23.35 42.38
C ALA A 228 -55.49 22.01 43.08
N SER A 229 -55.98 21.92 44.31
CA SER A 229 -57.18 22.58 44.84
C SER A 229 -57.20 22.53 46.37
N SER A 230 -57.58 23.65 47.01
CA SER A 230 -58.54 23.78 48.14
C SER A 230 -58.65 25.25 48.50
#